data_AF-A0A5T1LPK0-F1
#
_entry.id   AF-A0A5T1LPK0-F1
#
_cell.length_a   1.000
_cell.length_b   1.000
_cell.length_c   1.000
_cell.angle_alpha   90.00
_cell.angle_beta   90.00
_cell.angle_gamma   90.00
#
_symmetry.space_group_name_H-M   'P 1'
#
loop_
_entity.id
_entity.type
_entity.pdbx_description
1 polymer ?
#
loop_
_entity_poly.entity_id
_entity_poly.type
_entity_poly.pdbx_seq_one_letter_code
_entity_poly.pdbx_strand_id
1 'polypeptide(L)'
;MYFCDQLKNNLDELQEFQLLEDEMSKYKTLNHENISWDKVYQYSQFILLNHSLDFKICNYFLLSCFNLNNEECFEKLLLLFQHLKKLIDENNAYILAQKRK
;
A
#
# COMPACT_ATOMS: atom_id res chain seq x y z
N MET A 1 -6.52 -12.40 5.81
CA MET A 1 -6.76 -11.56 4.62
C MET A 1 -5.43 -11.44 3.91
N TYR A 2 -5.37 -11.76 2.61
CA TYR A 2 -4.12 -11.78 1.85
C TYR A 2 -4.05 -10.54 0.96
N PHE A 3 -2.86 -9.96 0.81
CA PHE A 3 -2.63 -8.87 -0.13
C PHE A 3 -2.57 -9.40 -1.56
N CYS A 4 -2.83 -8.54 -2.54
CA CYS A 4 -2.68 -8.87 -3.95
C CYS A 4 -1.21 -9.15 -4.27
N ASP A 5 -0.93 -9.91 -5.33
CA ASP A 5 0.45 -10.16 -5.81
C ASP A 5 0.82 -9.26 -7.02
N GLN A 6 -0.14 -8.47 -7.54
CA GLN A 6 0.07 -7.61 -8.70
C GLN A 6 0.81 -6.34 -8.32
N LEU A 7 2.09 -6.25 -8.71
CA LEU A 7 2.96 -5.10 -8.39
C LEU A 7 2.50 -3.77 -9.01
N LYS A 8 1.86 -3.82 -10.17
CA LYS A 8 1.28 -2.66 -10.85
C LYS A 8 0.00 -3.06 -11.55
N ASN A 9 -1.00 -2.19 -11.46
CA ASN A 9 -2.23 -2.27 -12.21
C ASN A 9 -2.64 -0.85 -12.61
N ASN A 10 -3.47 -0.70 -13.66
CA ASN A 10 -4.05 0.60 -13.96
C ASN A 10 -5.12 0.91 -12.91
N LEU A 11 -4.91 1.99 -12.14
CA LEU A 11 -5.80 2.41 -11.06
C LEU A 11 -6.60 3.67 -11.42
N ASP A 12 -6.39 4.27 -12.60
CA ASP A 12 -6.92 5.59 -12.95
C ASP A 12 -8.46 5.64 -12.96
N GLU A 13 -9.10 4.52 -13.27
CA GLU A 13 -10.57 4.36 -13.26
C GLU A 13 -11.13 3.95 -11.89
N LEU A 14 -10.26 3.65 -10.91
CA LEU A 14 -10.68 3.18 -9.59
C LEU A 14 -11.07 4.38 -8.70
N GLN A 15 -12.32 4.40 -8.25
CA GLN A 15 -12.86 5.48 -7.41
C GLN A 15 -12.06 5.64 -6.11
N GLU A 16 -11.69 4.54 -5.45
CA GLU A 16 -10.91 4.55 -4.22
C GLU A 16 -9.52 5.14 -4.44
N PHE A 17 -8.93 4.93 -5.62
CA PHE A 17 -7.65 5.55 -5.96
C PHE A 17 -7.77 7.06 -6.14
N GLN A 18 -8.81 7.53 -6.82
CA GLN A 18 -9.09 8.97 -6.98
C GLN A 18 -9.31 9.65 -5.62
N LEU A 19 -10.14 9.04 -4.75
CA LEU A 19 -10.40 9.55 -3.40
C LEU A 19 -9.15 9.55 -2.52
N LEU A 20 -8.28 8.54 -2.68
CA LEU A 20 -6.99 8.48 -2.00
C LEU A 20 -6.05 9.60 -2.48
N GLU A 21 -5.96 9.84 -3.79
CA GLU A 21 -5.18 10.94 -4.35
C GLU A 21 -5.69 12.30 -3.88
N ASP A 22 -6.99 12.49 -3.79
CA ASP A 22 -7.60 13.73 -3.29
C ASP A 22 -7.15 14.02 -1.85
N GLU A 23 -7.19 13.03 -0.96
CA GLU A 23 -6.70 13.19 0.42
C GLU A 23 -5.17 13.42 0.45
N MET A 24 -4.41 12.68 -0.35
CA MET A 24 -2.94 12.80 -0.39
C MET A 24 -2.45 14.06 -1.11
N SER A 25 -3.29 14.72 -1.90
CA SER A 25 -2.99 16.01 -2.53
C SER A 25 -2.86 17.11 -1.47
N LYS A 26 -3.67 17.05 -0.41
CA LYS A 26 -3.66 17.97 0.73
C LYS A 26 -2.36 17.89 1.52
N TYR A 27 -1.74 16.70 1.58
CA TYR A 27 -0.43 16.52 2.21
C TYR A 27 0.68 17.33 1.52
N LYS A 28 0.52 17.66 0.25
CA LYS A 28 1.52 18.42 -0.53
C LYS A 28 1.29 19.92 -0.48
N THR A 29 0.11 20.37 -0.09
CA THR A 29 -0.23 21.80 -0.09
C THR A 29 0.04 22.37 1.30
N LEU A 30 0.61 23.59 1.35
CA LEU A 30 0.77 24.37 2.60
C LEU A 30 -0.58 24.89 3.13
N ASN A 31 -1.69 24.44 2.55
CA ASN A 31 -3.01 24.77 3.03
C ASN A 31 -3.24 23.98 4.32
N HIS A 32 -3.80 24.62 5.34
CA HIS A 32 -4.19 23.98 6.61
C HIS A 32 -5.40 23.03 6.45
N GLU A 33 -5.47 22.30 5.33
CA GLU A 33 -6.49 21.30 5.08
C GLU A 33 -6.15 20.04 5.88
N ASN A 34 -7.07 19.63 6.75
CA ASN A 34 -6.90 18.42 7.53
C ASN A 34 -7.06 17.20 6.61
N ILE A 35 -6.02 16.36 6.57
CA ILE A 35 -6.05 15.06 5.90
C ILE A 35 -6.87 14.10 6.74
N SER A 36 -7.81 13.40 6.11
CA SER A 36 -8.53 12.32 6.78
C SER A 36 -7.70 11.03 6.73
N TRP A 37 -6.84 10.83 7.72
CA TRP A 37 -5.95 9.66 7.78
C TRP A 37 -6.69 8.32 7.83
N ASP A 38 -7.89 8.27 8.43
CA ASP A 38 -8.76 7.08 8.39
C ASP A 38 -9.14 6.70 6.95
N LYS A 39 -9.49 7.68 6.11
CA LYS A 39 -9.82 7.45 4.69
C LYS A 39 -8.58 7.02 3.91
N VAL A 40 -7.44 7.70 4.14
CA VAL A 40 -6.17 7.31 3.52
C VAL A 40 -5.84 5.86 3.85
N TYR A 41 -5.99 5.45 5.11
CA TYR A 41 -5.82 4.07 5.55
C TYR A 41 -6.79 3.10 4.85
N GLN A 42 -8.09 3.39 4.87
CA GLN A 42 -9.12 2.52 4.29
C GLN A 42 -8.94 2.31 2.78
N TYR A 43 -8.74 3.40 2.01
CA TYR A 43 -8.60 3.29 0.55
C TYR A 43 -7.29 2.64 0.15
N SER A 44 -6.17 2.99 0.80
CA SER A 44 -4.89 2.35 0.51
C SER A 44 -4.92 0.86 0.87
N GLN A 45 -5.52 0.48 2.01
CA GLN A 45 -5.71 -0.92 2.36
C GLN A 45 -6.57 -1.67 1.34
N PHE A 46 -7.68 -1.08 0.90
CA PHE A 46 -8.55 -1.68 -0.11
C PHE A 46 -7.81 -1.96 -1.42
N ILE A 47 -7.02 -1.00 -1.89
CA ILE A 47 -6.23 -1.13 -3.12
C ILE A 47 -5.16 -2.22 -2.97
N LEU A 48 -4.43 -2.24 -1.86
CA LEU A 48 -3.37 -3.22 -1.60
C LEU A 48 -3.90 -4.66 -1.49
N LEU A 49 -5.12 -4.81 -0.97
CA LEU A 49 -5.75 -6.13 -0.83
C LEU A 49 -6.34 -6.64 -2.15
N ASN A 50 -6.93 -5.76 -2.96
CA ASN A 50 -7.78 -6.19 -4.08
C ASN A 50 -7.21 -5.89 -5.47
N HIS A 51 -6.31 -4.92 -5.62
CA HIS A 51 -5.96 -4.36 -6.93
C HIS A 51 -4.48 -4.33 -7.25
N SER A 52 -3.64 -3.77 -6.37
CA SER A 52 -2.23 -3.58 -6.68
C SER A 52 -1.37 -3.31 -5.45
N LEU A 53 -0.15 -3.86 -5.45
CA LEU A 53 0.97 -3.53 -4.55
C LEU A 53 1.82 -2.36 -5.07
N ASP A 54 1.19 -1.34 -5.65
CA ASP A 54 1.92 -0.19 -6.13
C ASP A 54 2.65 0.53 -4.97
N PHE A 55 3.92 0.87 -5.18
CA PHE A 55 4.79 1.45 -4.16
C PHE A 55 4.23 2.76 -3.59
N LYS A 56 3.55 3.57 -4.41
CA LYS A 56 2.92 4.81 -3.99
C LYS A 56 1.82 4.53 -2.96
N ILE A 57 1.01 3.51 -3.21
CA ILE A 57 -0.08 3.09 -2.32
C ILE A 57 0.48 2.52 -1.02
N CYS A 58 1.56 1.72 -1.09
CA CYS A 58 2.27 1.24 0.09
C CYS A 58 2.75 2.39 0.98
N ASN A 59 3.30 3.46 0.39
CA ASN A 59 3.74 4.64 1.14
C ASN A 59 2.57 5.38 1.80
N TYR A 60 1.44 5.51 1.12
CA TYR A 60 0.24 6.14 1.68
C TYR A 60 -0.33 5.34 2.85
N PHE A 61 -0.35 4.01 2.73
CA PHE A 61 -0.74 3.12 3.81
C PHE A 61 0.19 3.24 5.02
N LEU A 62 1.50 3.31 4.78
CA LEU A 62 2.49 3.50 5.84
C LEU A 62 2.33 4.86 6.55
N LEU A 63 2.13 5.95 5.79
CA LEU A 63 1.90 7.28 6.36
C LEU A 63 0.63 7.32 7.20
N SER A 64 -0.47 6.72 6.73
CA SER A 64 -1.71 6.69 7.51
C SER A 64 -1.58 5.89 8.79
N CYS A 65 -0.89 4.75 8.77
CA CYS A 65 -0.60 3.97 9.98
C CYS A 65 0.17 4.81 11.01
N PHE A 66 1.18 5.56 10.59
CA PHE A 66 1.95 6.42 11.50
C PHE A 66 1.13 7.58 12.07
N ASN A 67 0.24 8.19 11.27
CA ASN A 67 -0.58 9.30 11.74
C ASN A 67 -1.74 8.85 12.65
N LEU A 68 -2.34 7.69 12.36
CA LEU A 68 -3.39 7.10 13.20
C LEU A 68 -2.84 6.53 14.52
N ASN A 69 -1.58 6.09 14.50
CA ASN A 69 -0.82 5.66 15.66
C ASN A 69 -1.58 4.72 16.61
N ASN A 70 -2.24 3.71 16.05
CA ASN A 70 -2.94 2.67 16.81
C ASN A 70 -2.40 1.28 16.46
N GLU A 71 -2.58 0.35 17.39
CA GLU A 71 -2.02 -1.01 17.33
C GLU A 71 -2.52 -1.78 16.10
N GLU A 72 -3.82 -1.74 15.80
CA GLU A 72 -4.41 -2.45 14.67
C GLU A 72 -3.79 -2.02 13.32
N CYS A 73 -3.52 -0.72 13.14
CA CYS A 73 -2.85 -0.22 11.94
C CYS A 73 -1.45 -0.83 11.79
N PHE A 74 -0.68 -0.91 12.88
CA PHE A 74 0.66 -1.49 12.86
C PHE A 74 0.66 -3.01 12.65
N GLU A 75 -0.34 -3.72 13.16
CA GLU A 75 -0.51 -5.15 12.86
C GLU A 75 -0.70 -5.38 11.36
N LYS A 76 -1.55 -4.57 10.72
CA LYS A 76 -1.76 -4.65 9.26
C LYS A 76 -0.52 -4.24 8.48
N LEU A 77 0.24 -3.27 8.95
CA LEU A 77 1.51 -2.86 8.36
C LEU A 77 2.56 -3.98 8.44
N LEU A 78 2.63 -4.69 9.57
CA LEU A 78 3.50 -5.86 9.72
C LEU A 78 3.11 -6.96 8.74
N LEU A 79 1.81 -7.25 8.59
CA LEU A 79 1.33 -8.23 7.60
C LEU A 79 1.72 -7.85 6.17
N LEU A 80 1.65 -6.56 5.81
CA LEU A 80 2.11 -6.08 4.51
C LEU A 80 3.60 -6.35 4.30
N PHE A 81 4.44 -6.03 5.28
CA PHE A 81 5.89 -6.28 5.18
C PHE A 81 6.24 -7.77 5.10
N GLN A 82 5.53 -8.61 5.84
CA GLN A 82 5.67 -10.06 5.73
C GLN A 82 5.31 -10.57 4.33
N HIS A 83 4.24 -10.04 3.74
CA HIS A 83 3.82 -10.38 2.38
C HIS A 83 4.86 -9.94 1.34
N LEU A 84 5.33 -8.68 1.43
CA LEU A 84 6.36 -8.16 0.53
C LEU A 84 7.68 -8.95 0.64
N LYS A 85 8.09 -9.32 1.85
CA LYS A 85 9.27 -10.17 2.07
C LYS A 85 9.11 -11.53 1.39
N LYS A 86 7.96 -12.17 1.54
CA LYS A 86 7.66 -13.45 0.90
C LYS A 86 7.80 -13.37 -0.62
N LEU A 87 7.24 -12.33 -1.25
CA LEU A 87 7.36 -12.12 -2.70
C LEU A 87 8.82 -11.96 -3.16
N ILE A 88 9.64 -11.24 -2.38
CA ILE A 88 11.08 -11.08 -2.67
C ILE A 88 11.81 -12.42 -2.55
N ASP A 89 11.54 -13.18 -1.49
CA ASP A 89 12.18 -14.47 -1.25
C ASP A 89 11.84 -15.49 -2.36
N GLU A 90 10.58 -15.52 -2.81
CA GLU A 90 10.13 -16.35 -3.93
C GLU A 90 10.80 -15.97 -5.26
N ASN A 91 10.89 -14.67 -5.55
CA ASN A 91 11.57 -14.19 -6.77
C ASN A 91 13.08 -14.52 -6.74
N ASN A 92 13.73 -14.38 -5.59
CA ASN A 92 15.14 -14.74 -5.43
C ASN A 92 15.37 -16.24 -5.64
N ALA A 93 14.48 -17.09 -5.10
CA ALA A 93 14.54 -18.53 -5.31
C ALA A 93 14.40 -18.89 -6.81
N TYR A 94 13.49 -18.21 -7.52
CA TYR A 94 13.32 -18.36 -8.96
C TYR A 94 14.58 -17.99 -9.75
N ILE A 95 15.19 -16.83 -9.46
CA ILE A 95 16.43 -16.38 -10.11
C ILE A 95 17.58 -17.36 -9.87
N LEU A 96 17.71 -17.88 -8.65
CA LEU A 96 18.74 -18.88 -8.31
C LEU A 96 18.53 -20.21 -9.04
N ALA A 97 17.28 -20.64 -9.23
CA ALA A 97 16.96 -21.85 -9.98
C ALA A 97 17.27 -21.72 -11.48
N GLN A 98 17.07 -20.54 -12.07
CA GLN A 98 17.43 -20.28 -13.47
C GLN A 98 18.94 -20.28 -13.70
N LYS A 99 19.74 -19.72 -12.78
CA LYS A 99 21.22 -19.67 -12.91
C LYS A 99 21.92 -21.02 -12.80
N ARG A 100 21.22 -22.08 -12.35
CA ARG A 100 21.76 -23.44 -12.21
C ARG A 100 21.48 -24.34 -13.43
N LYS A 101 20.74 -23.84 -14.42
CA LYS A 101 20.50 -24.50 -15.72
C LYS A 101 21.40 -23.90 -16.79
#